data_AF-A0A327WF95-F1
#
_entry.id   AF-A0A327WF95-F1
#
_cell.length_a   1.000
_cell.length_b   1.000
_cell.length_c   1.000
_cell.angle_alpha   90.00
_cell.angle_beta   90.00
_cell.angle_gamma   90.00
#
_symmetry.space_group_name_H-M   'P 1'
#
loop_
_entity.id
_entity.type
_entity.pdbx_description
1 polymer ?
#
loop_
_entity_poly.entity_id
_entity_poly.type
_entity_poly.pdbx_seq_one_letter_code
_entity_poly.pdbx_strand_id
1 'polypeptide(L)'
;MTLLTPAHAATDSAVSAAYARLTEVFPSLRIIELSPDEPLPYGAGWVRTEDLAQQGPALDAFLAWDNAQVLKDYGQQARPDVIASFGLHRYAWPACLLITAPWFLHRRVPRFPAAHVSFQRALGRMAVRVTDFACLPGDPAASLPGAHVVPDEEALRAEVRAAVADHLQPVLSGFGPRMRRGPRALWGMATDEIVESLWYVGHLLGEERRAMTELEELLPGTTKPYVGRAAFRELTGPEGETLPTRDRASCCLFYTLRPEDTCVTCPRTCDADRIARLTATTAA
;
A
#
# COMPACT_ATOMS: atom_id res chain seq x y z
N MET A 1 36.90 -19.49 -8.46
CA MET A 1 36.22 -18.68 -9.49
C MET A 1 35.19 -19.58 -10.13
N THR A 2 34.03 -19.70 -9.50
CA THR A 2 32.98 -20.67 -9.88
C THR A 2 32.02 -19.95 -10.80
N LEU A 3 31.97 -20.40 -12.06
CA LEU A 3 31.13 -19.84 -13.10
C LEU A 3 29.65 -20.08 -12.76
N LEU A 4 28.87 -19.01 -12.62
CA LEU A 4 27.43 -19.08 -12.58
C LEU A 4 26.90 -19.51 -13.95
N THR A 5 26.21 -20.64 -13.97
CA THR A 5 25.34 -21.09 -15.06
C THR A 5 24.23 -20.04 -15.29
N PRO A 6 23.81 -19.76 -16.54
CA PRO A 6 22.74 -18.77 -16.77
C PRO A 6 21.44 -19.27 -16.15
N ALA A 7 20.77 -18.38 -15.42
CA ALA A 7 19.45 -18.58 -14.86
C ALA A 7 18.47 -19.03 -15.96
N HIS A 8 17.64 -20.04 -15.66
CA HIS A 8 16.42 -20.28 -16.42
C HIS A 8 15.67 -18.93 -16.52
N ALA A 9 15.30 -18.52 -17.73
CA ALA A 9 14.39 -17.41 -17.91
C ALA A 9 13.11 -17.77 -17.14
N ALA A 10 12.86 -17.10 -16.03
CA ALA A 10 11.58 -17.21 -15.34
C ALA A 10 10.52 -16.82 -16.36
N THR A 11 9.59 -17.72 -16.67
CA THR A 11 8.35 -17.34 -17.33
C THR A 11 7.70 -16.28 -16.45
N ASP A 12 7.63 -15.06 -16.97
CA ASP A 12 6.96 -13.93 -16.30
C ASP A 12 5.58 -14.39 -15.80
N SER A 13 5.29 -14.08 -14.54
CA SER A 13 4.02 -14.44 -13.91
C SER A 13 2.88 -13.61 -14.48
N ALA A 14 1.64 -13.95 -14.10
CA ALA A 14 0.46 -13.18 -14.47
C ALA A 14 0.50 -11.69 -14.03
N VAL A 15 1.38 -11.32 -13.09
CA VAL A 15 1.47 -9.96 -12.53
C VAL A 15 2.80 -9.25 -12.82
N SER A 16 3.78 -9.91 -13.44
CA SER A 16 5.11 -9.33 -13.71
C SER A 16 5.05 -8.03 -14.51
N ALA A 17 4.17 -7.96 -15.52
CA ALA A 17 3.98 -6.75 -16.33
C ALA A 17 3.48 -5.55 -15.49
N ALA A 18 2.58 -5.80 -14.53
CA ALA A 18 2.09 -4.74 -13.63
C ALA A 18 3.20 -4.24 -12.71
N TYR A 19 4.03 -5.13 -12.16
CA TYR A 19 5.13 -4.74 -11.28
C TYR A 19 6.28 -4.07 -12.01
N ALA A 20 6.56 -4.47 -13.25
CA ALA A 20 7.49 -3.77 -14.11
C ALA A 20 7.00 -2.33 -14.37
N ARG A 21 5.72 -2.15 -14.73
CA ARG A 21 5.12 -0.83 -14.94
C ARG A 21 5.09 0.02 -13.67
N LEU A 22 4.77 -0.58 -12.52
CA LEU A 22 4.83 0.09 -11.22
C LEU A 22 6.25 0.60 -10.91
N THR A 23 7.26 -0.25 -11.12
CA THR A 23 8.68 0.12 -10.90
C THR A 23 9.14 1.21 -11.86
N GLU A 24 8.63 1.22 -13.10
CA GLU A 24 8.95 2.26 -14.09
C GLU A 24 8.49 3.65 -13.62
N VAL A 25 7.24 3.77 -13.16
CA VAL A 25 6.68 5.05 -12.72
C VAL A 25 7.03 5.43 -11.28
N PHE A 26 7.33 4.43 -10.43
CA PHE A 26 7.72 4.63 -9.04
C PHE A 26 8.98 3.83 -8.68
N PRO A 27 10.18 4.28 -9.12
CA PRO A 27 11.42 3.50 -9.00
C PRO A 27 11.90 3.24 -7.57
N SER A 28 11.35 3.97 -6.59
CA SER A 28 11.62 3.76 -5.17
C SER A 28 10.93 2.52 -4.61
N LEU A 29 10.02 1.89 -5.35
CA LEU A 29 9.42 0.60 -5.01
C LEU A 29 9.77 -0.43 -6.08
N ARG A 30 10.41 -1.53 -5.67
CA ARG A 30 10.70 -2.67 -6.55
C ARG A 30 10.10 -3.95 -5.98
N ILE A 31 9.36 -4.67 -6.81
CA ILE A 31 8.82 -5.98 -6.47
C ILE A 31 9.75 -7.05 -7.04
N ILE A 32 10.08 -8.04 -6.22
CA ILE A 32 10.92 -9.19 -6.58
C ILE A 32 10.03 -10.43 -6.48
N GLU A 33 9.79 -11.06 -7.62
CA GLU A 33 9.02 -12.30 -7.69
C GLU A 33 9.94 -13.49 -7.44
N LEU A 34 9.62 -14.27 -6.42
CA LEU A 34 10.39 -15.43 -6.01
C LEU A 34 9.93 -16.69 -6.77
N SER A 35 10.87 -17.53 -7.13
CA SER A 35 10.56 -18.87 -7.68
C SER A 35 9.89 -19.75 -6.60
N PRO A 36 9.06 -20.76 -6.96
CA PRO A 36 8.32 -21.59 -6.00
C PRO A 36 9.12 -22.19 -4.83
N ASP A 37 10.39 -22.53 -5.05
CA ASP A 37 11.26 -23.13 -4.03
C ASP A 37 12.26 -22.13 -3.40
N GLU A 38 12.29 -20.88 -3.87
CA GLU A 38 13.20 -19.87 -3.36
C GLU A 38 12.73 -19.36 -1.99
N PRO A 39 13.57 -19.38 -0.94
CA PRO A 39 13.17 -18.93 0.38
C PRO A 39 12.93 -17.42 0.42
N LEU A 40 11.99 -16.99 1.28
CA LEU A 40 11.82 -15.56 1.53
C LEU A 40 13.10 -14.96 2.12
N PRO A 41 13.53 -13.77 1.65
CA PRO A 41 14.73 -13.13 2.16
C PRO A 41 14.54 -12.69 3.61
N TYR A 42 15.61 -12.83 4.39
CA TYR A 42 15.68 -12.42 5.80
C TYR A 42 17.05 -11.79 6.09
N GLY A 43 17.14 -11.01 7.16
CA GLY A 43 18.36 -10.27 7.51
C GLY A 43 18.65 -9.10 6.55
N ALA A 44 19.75 -8.38 6.73
CA ALA A 44 20.14 -7.24 5.88
C ALA A 44 19.02 -6.18 5.63
N GLY A 45 18.19 -5.95 6.66
CA GLY A 45 17.07 -5.02 6.60
C GLY A 45 15.77 -5.58 6.03
N TRP A 46 15.75 -6.86 5.62
CA TRP A 46 14.53 -7.59 5.32
C TRP A 46 13.79 -7.98 6.60
N VAL A 47 12.46 -7.81 6.57
CA VAL A 47 11.53 -8.33 7.57
C VAL A 47 10.43 -9.12 6.86
N ARG A 48 10.13 -10.33 7.33
CA ARG A 48 8.99 -11.09 6.81
C ARG A 48 7.71 -10.52 7.40
N THR A 49 6.66 -10.41 6.61
CA THR A 49 5.39 -9.82 7.06
C THR A 49 4.76 -10.62 8.20
N GLU A 50 4.89 -11.95 8.19
CA GLU A 50 4.47 -12.82 9.30
C GLU A 50 5.17 -12.48 10.63
N ASP A 51 6.43 -12.05 10.61
CA ASP A 51 7.18 -11.69 11.81
C ASP A 51 6.66 -10.37 12.42
N LEU A 52 6.13 -9.46 11.59
CA LEU A 52 5.44 -8.25 12.05
C LEU A 52 4.11 -8.58 12.74
N ALA A 53 3.41 -9.60 12.26
CA ALA A 53 2.13 -10.04 12.82
C ALA A 53 2.27 -10.70 14.20
N GLN A 54 3.43 -11.30 14.51
CA GLN A 54 3.67 -12.05 15.75
C GLN A 54 3.90 -11.18 17.00
N GLN A 55 3.95 -9.86 16.89
CA GLN A 55 4.11 -8.93 18.02
C GLN A 55 5.43 -9.07 18.81
N GLY A 56 6.41 -9.75 18.23
CA GLY A 56 7.68 -10.08 18.87
C GLY A 56 8.84 -9.13 18.54
N PRO A 57 10.09 -9.58 18.76
CA PRO A 57 11.30 -8.77 18.57
C PRO A 57 11.47 -8.19 17.16
N ALA A 58 10.92 -8.84 16.13
CA ALA A 58 10.94 -8.33 14.76
C ALA A 58 10.13 -7.04 14.62
N LEU A 59 8.93 -6.98 15.21
CA LEU A 59 8.12 -5.76 15.24
C LEU A 59 8.80 -4.67 16.09
N ASP A 60 9.42 -5.04 17.21
CA ASP A 60 10.20 -4.10 18.03
C ASP A 60 11.34 -3.45 17.25
N ALA A 61 12.15 -4.27 16.56
CA ALA A 61 13.25 -3.79 15.73
C ALA A 61 12.73 -2.91 14.58
N PHE A 62 11.62 -3.30 13.96
CA PHE A 62 10.96 -2.55 12.91
C PHE A 62 10.55 -1.14 13.39
N LEU A 63 9.92 -1.04 14.56
CA LEU A 63 9.51 0.25 15.14
C LEU A 63 10.67 1.06 15.71
N ALA A 64 11.71 0.40 16.25
CA ALA A 64 12.91 1.08 16.74
C ALA A 64 13.61 1.84 15.61
N TRP A 65 13.62 1.29 14.39
CA TRP A 65 14.10 2.00 13.22
C TRP A 65 13.28 3.25 12.92
N ASP A 66 11.95 3.18 12.97
CA ASP A 66 11.07 4.34 12.74
C ASP A 66 11.29 5.43 13.80
N ASN A 67 11.49 5.03 15.06
CA ASN A 67 11.83 5.94 16.14
C ASN A 67 13.17 6.66 15.90
N ALA A 68 14.19 5.93 15.45
CA ALA A 68 15.50 6.51 15.13
C ALA A 68 15.42 7.48 13.93
N GLN A 69 14.66 7.15 12.89
CA GLN A 69 14.46 8.06 11.75
C GLN A 69 13.70 9.32 12.16
N VAL A 70 12.63 9.19 12.95
CA VAL A 70 11.87 10.34 13.44
C VAL A 70 12.77 11.29 14.24
N LEU A 71 13.62 10.75 15.12
CA LEU A 71 14.55 11.58 15.88
C LEU A 71 15.56 12.28 14.96
N LYS A 72 16.06 11.58 13.93
CA LYS A 72 16.99 12.14 12.95
C LYS A 72 16.35 13.26 12.12
N ASP A 73 15.15 13.03 11.60
CA ASP A 73 14.48 13.92 10.66
C ASP A 73 13.85 15.14 11.36
N TYR A 74 13.35 14.97 12.58
CA TYR A 74 12.58 16.01 13.29
C TYR A 74 13.26 16.55 14.56
N GLY A 75 14.40 15.98 14.97
CA GLY A 75 15.13 16.40 16.17
C GLY A 75 14.38 16.16 17.48
N GLN A 76 13.28 15.40 17.46
CA GLN A 76 12.47 15.07 18.63
C GLN A 76 11.93 13.64 18.55
N GLN A 77 11.67 13.04 19.70
CA GLN A 77 11.04 11.71 19.77
C GLN A 77 9.52 11.84 19.63
N ALA A 78 8.91 10.99 18.80
CA ALA A 78 7.46 10.85 18.81
C ALA A 78 6.99 9.93 19.94
N ARG A 79 5.71 10.03 20.30
CA ARG A 79 5.10 9.03 21.17
C ARG A 79 5.13 7.63 20.52
N PRO A 80 5.23 6.54 21.30
CA PRO A 80 5.26 5.18 20.75
C PRO A 80 4.08 4.84 19.82
N ASP A 81 2.88 5.33 20.10
CA ASP A 81 1.68 5.12 19.27
C ASP A 81 1.75 5.82 17.91
N VAL A 82 2.49 6.93 17.83
CA VAL A 82 2.75 7.67 16.58
C VAL A 82 3.81 6.94 15.76
N ILE A 83 4.87 6.44 16.41
CA ILE A 83 5.88 5.58 15.77
C ILE A 83 5.22 4.32 15.18
N ALA A 84 4.35 3.65 15.93
CA ALA A 84 3.59 2.50 15.45
C ALA A 84 2.72 2.85 14.22
N SER A 85 2.08 4.03 14.23
CA SER A 85 1.29 4.53 13.09
C SER A 85 2.16 4.74 11.84
N PHE A 86 3.37 5.30 11.99
CA PHE A 86 4.28 5.51 10.87
C PHE A 86 4.86 4.22 10.34
N GLY A 87 5.31 3.33 11.23
CA GLY A 87 5.82 2.03 10.81
C GLY A 87 4.78 1.25 10.03
N LEU A 88 3.52 1.28 10.49
CA LEU A 88 2.42 0.62 9.80
C LEU A 88 2.10 1.26 8.46
N HIS A 89 1.99 2.60 8.39
CA HIS A 89 1.80 3.31 7.12
C HIS A 89 2.90 2.98 6.11
N ARG A 90 4.18 3.04 6.52
CA ARG A 90 5.35 2.75 5.68
C ARG A 90 5.40 1.31 5.17
N TYR A 91 4.72 0.38 5.85
CA TYR A 91 4.56 -1.00 5.39
C TYR A 91 3.31 -1.19 4.52
N ALA A 92 2.15 -0.76 5.04
CA ALA A 92 0.86 -1.06 4.44
C ALA A 92 0.65 -0.30 3.12
N TRP A 93 1.20 0.91 2.98
CA TRP A 93 1.12 1.68 1.74
C TRP A 93 1.69 0.91 0.52
N PRO A 94 2.95 0.45 0.52
CA PRO A 94 3.46 -0.36 -0.60
C PRO A 94 2.87 -1.77 -0.64
N ALA A 95 2.47 -2.35 0.51
CA ALA A 95 1.83 -3.66 0.53
C ALA A 95 0.47 -3.68 -0.19
N CYS A 96 -0.32 -2.60 -0.09
CA CYS A 96 -1.56 -2.47 -0.85
C CYS A 96 -1.31 -2.53 -2.37
N LEU A 97 -0.23 -1.91 -2.85
CA LEU A 97 0.13 -1.90 -4.28
C LEU A 97 0.50 -3.28 -4.83
N LEU A 98 0.91 -4.23 -3.98
CA LEU A 98 1.10 -5.62 -4.42
C LEU A 98 -0.17 -6.19 -5.06
N ILE A 99 -1.34 -5.78 -4.57
CA ILE A 99 -2.64 -6.31 -4.98
C ILE A 99 -3.36 -5.32 -5.89
N THR A 100 -3.35 -4.03 -5.55
CA THR A 100 -4.13 -3.02 -6.27
C THR A 100 -3.51 -2.62 -7.60
N ALA A 101 -2.18 -2.64 -7.75
CA ALA A 101 -1.56 -2.28 -9.02
C ALA A 101 -1.82 -3.30 -10.14
N PRO A 102 -1.68 -4.63 -9.93
CA PRO A 102 -2.06 -5.62 -10.94
C PRO A 102 -3.57 -5.60 -11.26
N TRP A 103 -4.42 -5.32 -10.28
CA TRP A 103 -5.85 -5.17 -10.50
C TRP A 103 -6.16 -3.95 -11.38
N PHE A 104 -5.58 -2.80 -11.05
CA PHE A 104 -5.81 -1.56 -11.78
C PHE A 104 -5.27 -1.58 -13.22
N LEU A 105 -4.12 -2.22 -13.44
CA LEU A 105 -3.47 -2.25 -14.76
C LEU A 105 -3.98 -3.38 -15.65
N HIS A 106 -4.29 -4.54 -15.08
CA HIS A 106 -4.54 -5.76 -15.85
C HIS A 106 -5.77 -6.55 -15.40
N ARG A 107 -6.59 -6.04 -14.46
CA ARG A 107 -7.74 -6.76 -13.88
C ARG A 107 -7.36 -8.13 -13.28
N ARG A 108 -6.16 -8.21 -12.70
CA ARG A 108 -5.64 -9.42 -12.03
C ARG A 108 -5.43 -9.17 -10.56
N VAL A 109 -5.97 -10.03 -9.71
CA VAL A 109 -5.91 -9.86 -8.25
C VAL A 109 -5.06 -10.97 -7.65
N PRO A 110 -3.77 -10.77 -7.41
CA PRO A 110 -2.95 -11.77 -6.72
C PRO A 110 -3.33 -11.86 -5.24
N ARG A 111 -3.17 -13.05 -4.65
CA ARG A 111 -3.30 -13.26 -3.20
C ARG A 111 -1.93 -13.39 -2.56
N PHE A 112 -1.70 -12.58 -1.52
CA PHE A 112 -0.46 -12.61 -0.75
C PHE A 112 -0.74 -12.76 0.74
N PRO A 113 -0.91 -13.98 1.26
CA PRO A 113 -0.87 -14.21 2.70
C PRO A 113 0.40 -13.59 3.31
N ALA A 114 0.35 -13.17 4.58
CA ALA A 114 1.50 -12.56 5.27
C ALA A 114 2.77 -13.42 5.22
N ALA A 115 2.63 -14.75 5.15
CA ALA A 115 3.75 -15.68 5.05
C ALA A 115 4.44 -15.68 3.67
N HIS A 116 3.91 -14.97 2.66
CA HIS A 116 4.44 -14.95 1.29
C HIS A 116 5.14 -13.62 0.94
N VAL A 117 5.31 -12.72 1.90
CA VAL A 117 5.85 -11.38 1.67
C VAL A 117 7.00 -11.07 2.61
N SER A 118 8.07 -10.50 2.07
CA SER A 118 9.15 -9.88 2.83
C SER A 118 9.38 -8.46 2.34
N PHE A 119 9.66 -7.56 3.28
CA PHE A 119 9.83 -6.14 3.02
C PHE A 119 11.21 -5.66 3.43
N GLN A 120 11.89 -4.95 2.54
CA GLN A 120 13.13 -4.24 2.79
C GLN A 120 12.90 -2.74 2.67
N ARG A 121 12.52 -2.11 3.78
CA ARG A 121 12.15 -0.69 3.80
C ARG A 121 13.23 0.26 3.30
N ALA A 122 14.50 0.02 3.63
CA ALA A 122 15.58 0.96 3.33
C ALA A 122 15.87 1.07 1.83
N LEU A 123 15.60 0.01 1.06
CA LEU A 123 15.79 -0.03 -0.39
C LEU A 123 14.46 -0.04 -1.15
N GLY A 124 13.33 0.08 -0.44
CA GLY A 124 11.99 0.01 -1.01
C GLY A 124 11.74 -1.26 -1.82
N ARG A 125 12.09 -2.44 -1.28
CA ARG A 125 11.90 -3.71 -1.98
C ARG A 125 10.86 -4.58 -1.28
N MET A 126 10.04 -5.26 -2.06
CA MET A 126 9.15 -6.30 -1.57
C MET A 126 9.42 -7.58 -2.35
N ALA A 127 9.75 -8.66 -1.65
CA ALA A 127 9.88 -9.98 -2.23
C ALA A 127 8.57 -10.74 -2.01
N VAL A 128 8.00 -11.30 -3.07
CA VAL A 128 6.69 -11.95 -3.06
C VAL A 128 6.72 -13.29 -3.76
N ARG A 129 5.93 -14.23 -3.25
CA ARG A 129 5.64 -15.49 -3.94
C ARG A 129 4.24 -15.41 -4.55
N VAL A 130 4.16 -15.37 -5.87
CA VAL A 130 2.89 -15.39 -6.61
C VAL A 130 2.44 -16.84 -6.79
N THR A 131 1.33 -17.22 -6.16
CA THR A 131 0.80 -18.59 -6.22
C THR A 131 -0.49 -18.69 -7.02
N ASP A 132 -1.38 -17.72 -6.85
CA ASP A 132 -2.71 -17.70 -7.43
C ASP A 132 -3.20 -16.25 -7.61
N PHE A 133 -4.14 -16.07 -8.54
CA PHE A 133 -4.71 -14.76 -8.84
C PHE A 133 -6.11 -14.88 -9.45
N ALA A 134 -6.96 -13.89 -9.15
CA ALA A 134 -8.27 -13.75 -9.77
C ALA A 134 -8.15 -13.01 -11.10
N CYS A 135 -8.97 -13.36 -12.09
CA CYS A 135 -9.11 -12.58 -13.33
C CYS A 135 -10.54 -12.66 -13.87
N LEU A 136 -10.85 -11.81 -14.85
CA LEU A 136 -12.14 -11.79 -15.53
C LEU A 136 -12.23 -12.85 -16.64
N PRO A 137 -13.44 -13.19 -17.12
CA PRO A 137 -13.61 -14.07 -18.26
C PRO A 137 -12.94 -13.47 -19.50
N GLY A 138 -12.18 -14.28 -20.24
CA GLY A 138 -11.47 -13.83 -21.44
C GLY A 138 -10.10 -13.20 -21.18
N ASP A 139 -9.63 -13.09 -19.93
CA ASP A 139 -8.24 -12.71 -19.65
C ASP A 139 -7.28 -13.74 -20.27
N PRO A 140 -6.26 -13.32 -21.05
CA PRO A 140 -5.26 -14.24 -21.61
C PRO A 140 -4.55 -15.12 -20.56
N ALA A 141 -4.40 -14.63 -19.33
CA ALA A 141 -3.79 -15.34 -18.22
C ALA A 141 -4.73 -16.37 -17.55
N ALA A 142 -6.02 -16.43 -17.92
CA ALA A 142 -6.99 -17.37 -17.33
C ALA A 142 -6.62 -18.85 -17.50
N SER A 143 -5.69 -19.16 -18.41
CA SER A 143 -5.18 -20.53 -18.64
C SER A 143 -3.91 -20.85 -17.85
N LEU A 144 -3.32 -19.87 -17.15
CA LEU A 144 -2.11 -20.08 -16.36
C LEU A 144 -2.43 -20.85 -15.06
N PRO A 145 -1.46 -21.64 -14.54
CA PRO A 145 -1.60 -22.24 -13.21
C PRO A 145 -1.91 -21.19 -12.14
N GLY A 146 -2.84 -21.50 -11.23
CA GLY A 146 -3.25 -20.60 -10.15
C GLY A 146 -4.27 -19.52 -10.55
N ALA A 147 -4.65 -19.43 -11.83
CA ALA A 147 -5.73 -18.54 -12.26
C ALA A 147 -7.09 -19.03 -11.75
N HIS A 148 -7.89 -18.11 -11.19
CA HIS A 148 -9.30 -18.35 -10.90
C HIS A 148 -10.17 -17.26 -11.55
N VAL A 149 -11.09 -17.69 -12.42
CA VAL A 149 -11.95 -16.76 -13.16
C VAL A 149 -13.17 -16.40 -12.33
N VAL A 150 -13.37 -15.11 -12.09
CA VAL A 150 -14.57 -14.56 -11.42
C VAL A 150 -15.56 -14.05 -12.48
N PRO A 151 -16.88 -13.99 -12.18
CA PRO A 151 -17.89 -13.76 -13.21
C PRO A 151 -17.93 -12.33 -13.75
N ASP A 152 -17.58 -11.31 -12.95
CA ASP A 152 -17.72 -9.90 -13.30
C ASP A 152 -16.78 -8.98 -12.50
N GLU A 153 -16.81 -7.69 -12.84
CA GLU A 153 -15.99 -6.64 -12.22
C GLU A 153 -16.27 -6.47 -10.72
N GLU A 154 -17.51 -6.66 -10.26
CA GLU A 154 -17.81 -6.52 -8.83
C GLU A 154 -17.29 -7.72 -8.03
N ALA A 155 -17.39 -8.93 -8.59
CA ALA A 155 -16.73 -10.10 -8.04
C ALA A 155 -15.21 -9.91 -7.98
N LEU A 156 -14.60 -9.29 -9.00
CA LEU A 156 -13.18 -8.96 -8.99
C LEU A 156 -12.83 -7.93 -7.90
N ARG A 157 -13.63 -6.88 -7.71
CA ARG A 157 -13.46 -5.93 -6.60
C ARG A 157 -13.62 -6.61 -5.24
N ALA A 158 -14.52 -7.59 -5.13
CA ALA A 158 -14.65 -8.40 -3.92
C ALA A 158 -13.37 -9.20 -3.64
N GLU A 159 -12.73 -9.77 -4.68
CA GLU A 159 -11.42 -10.41 -4.56
C GLU A 159 -10.34 -9.43 -4.10
N VAL A 160 -10.29 -8.20 -4.63
CA VAL A 160 -9.33 -7.17 -4.17
C VAL A 160 -9.52 -6.89 -2.68
N ARG A 161 -10.77 -6.67 -2.27
CA ARG A 161 -11.13 -6.42 -0.87
C ARG A 161 -10.75 -7.59 0.03
N ALA A 162 -10.98 -8.82 -0.41
CA ALA A 162 -10.62 -10.02 0.34
C ALA A 162 -9.09 -10.19 0.44
N ALA A 163 -8.38 -10.10 -0.69
CA ALA A 163 -6.93 -10.27 -0.74
C ALA A 163 -6.19 -9.26 0.14
N VAL A 164 -6.59 -7.97 0.10
CA VAL A 164 -5.98 -6.95 0.96
C VAL A 164 -6.33 -7.19 2.44
N ALA A 165 -7.56 -7.62 2.73
CA ALA A 165 -7.98 -7.90 4.11
C ALA A 165 -7.21 -9.10 4.68
N ASP A 166 -7.09 -10.19 3.93
CA ASP A 166 -6.35 -11.40 4.30
C ASP A 166 -4.88 -11.08 4.56
N HIS A 167 -4.28 -10.20 3.75
CA HIS A 167 -2.91 -9.76 3.91
C HIS A 167 -2.72 -8.87 5.16
N LEU A 168 -3.57 -7.85 5.33
CA LEU A 168 -3.37 -6.83 6.36
C LEU A 168 -3.91 -7.24 7.73
N GLN A 169 -4.96 -8.04 7.84
CA GLN A 169 -5.55 -8.44 9.13
C GLN A 169 -4.52 -8.95 10.16
N PRO A 170 -3.61 -9.88 9.84
CA PRO A 170 -2.58 -10.31 10.78
C PRO A 170 -1.61 -9.18 11.16
N VAL A 171 -1.25 -8.31 10.21
CA VAL A 171 -0.37 -7.16 10.46
C VAL A 171 -1.05 -6.15 11.37
N LEU A 172 -2.30 -5.79 11.10
CA LEU A 172 -3.10 -4.89 11.94
C LEU A 172 -3.25 -5.45 13.36
N SER A 173 -3.46 -6.77 13.48
CA SER A 173 -3.51 -7.46 14.77
C SER A 173 -2.16 -7.40 15.50
N GLY A 174 -1.05 -7.51 14.76
CA GLY A 174 0.31 -7.35 15.27
C GLY A 174 0.59 -5.95 15.82
N PHE A 175 0.21 -4.91 15.07
CA PHE A 175 0.42 -3.54 15.46
C PHE A 175 -0.55 -3.05 16.54
N GLY A 176 -1.75 -3.62 16.61
CA GLY A 176 -2.84 -3.17 17.49
C GLY A 176 -2.40 -2.83 18.92
N PRO A 177 -1.69 -3.70 19.65
CA PRO A 177 -1.23 -3.42 21.01
C PRO A 177 -0.21 -2.27 21.13
N ARG A 178 0.49 -1.93 20.05
CA ARG A 178 1.41 -0.78 19.98
C ARG A 178 0.66 0.52 19.65
N MET A 179 -0.56 0.40 19.15
CA MET A 179 -1.41 1.51 18.77
C MET A 179 -2.42 1.81 19.88
N ARG A 180 -2.57 3.08 20.27
CA ARG A 180 -3.60 3.50 21.25
C ARG A 180 -4.98 3.63 20.59
N ARG A 181 -5.32 2.72 19.68
CA ARG A 181 -6.47 2.79 18.78
C ARG A 181 -7.09 1.42 18.58
N GLY A 182 -8.42 1.38 18.60
CA GLY A 182 -9.18 0.14 18.41
C GLY A 182 -9.19 -0.35 16.96
N PRO A 183 -9.68 -1.59 16.72
CA PRO A 183 -9.70 -2.23 15.42
C PRO A 183 -10.35 -1.41 14.30
N ARG A 184 -11.43 -0.67 14.62
CA ARG A 184 -12.11 0.21 13.66
C ARG A 184 -11.17 1.26 13.06
N ALA A 185 -10.29 1.84 13.87
CA ALA A 185 -9.34 2.85 13.39
C ALA A 185 -8.21 2.24 12.55
N LEU A 186 -7.79 1.01 12.87
CA LEU A 186 -6.81 0.26 12.08
C LEU A 186 -7.35 -0.07 10.70
N TRP A 187 -8.60 -0.53 10.62
CA TRP A 187 -9.27 -0.76 9.33
C TRP A 187 -9.57 0.53 8.57
N GLY A 188 -9.79 1.66 9.25
CA GLY A 188 -9.87 2.96 8.59
C GLY A 188 -8.54 3.37 7.94
N MET A 189 -7.42 3.06 8.59
CA MET A 189 -6.11 3.27 7.98
C MET A 189 -5.87 2.30 6.83
N ALA A 190 -6.28 1.02 6.90
CA ALA A 190 -6.23 0.12 5.74
C ALA A 190 -7.01 0.66 4.53
N THR A 191 -8.21 1.20 4.73
CA THR A 191 -8.96 1.93 3.70
C THR A 191 -8.11 3.05 3.10
N ASP A 192 -7.49 3.88 3.95
CA ASP A 192 -6.67 4.98 3.48
C ASP A 192 -5.42 4.51 2.74
N GLU A 193 -4.74 3.44 3.17
CA GLU A 193 -3.55 2.94 2.48
C GLU A 193 -3.90 2.37 1.10
N ILE A 194 -5.06 1.73 0.91
CA ILE A 194 -5.54 1.32 -0.41
C ILE A 194 -5.72 2.55 -1.31
N VAL A 195 -6.45 3.55 -0.82
CA VAL A 195 -6.85 4.72 -1.61
C VAL A 195 -5.66 5.61 -1.94
N GLU A 196 -4.86 5.98 -0.94
CA GLU A 196 -3.73 6.90 -1.13
C GLU A 196 -2.64 6.25 -2.00
N SER A 197 -2.37 4.95 -1.83
CA SER A 197 -1.31 4.29 -2.62
C SER A 197 -1.67 4.17 -4.09
N LEU A 198 -2.88 3.69 -4.39
CA LEU A 198 -3.30 3.55 -5.78
C LEU A 198 -3.59 4.90 -6.43
N TRP A 199 -4.13 5.88 -5.70
CA TRP A 199 -4.35 7.22 -6.24
C TRP A 199 -3.03 7.89 -6.61
N TYR A 200 -2.01 7.82 -5.75
CA TYR A 200 -0.68 8.34 -6.05
C TYR A 200 -0.05 7.68 -7.29
N VAL A 201 -0.10 6.34 -7.38
CA VAL A 201 0.41 5.62 -8.56
C VAL A 201 -0.43 5.94 -9.80
N GLY A 202 -1.75 6.08 -9.66
CA GLY A 202 -2.64 6.52 -10.74
C GLY A 202 -2.26 7.88 -11.29
N HIS A 203 -1.92 8.85 -10.43
CA HIS A 203 -1.38 10.14 -10.84
C HIS A 203 -0.07 9.99 -11.63
N LEU A 204 0.89 9.21 -11.14
CA LEU A 204 2.17 8.95 -11.84
C LEU A 204 1.98 8.25 -13.20
N LEU A 205 0.91 7.47 -13.36
CA LEU A 205 0.54 6.82 -14.61
C LEU A 205 -0.18 7.76 -15.59
N GLY A 206 -0.53 8.98 -15.19
CA GLY A 206 -1.40 9.88 -15.98
C GLY A 206 -2.87 9.43 -15.99
N GLU A 207 -3.27 8.60 -15.02
CA GLU A 207 -4.53 7.87 -14.96
C GLU A 207 -5.34 8.23 -13.70
N GLU A 208 -5.07 9.41 -13.12
CA GLU A 208 -5.58 9.83 -11.82
C GLU A 208 -7.11 9.73 -11.72
N ARG A 209 -7.84 10.26 -12.71
CA ARG A 209 -9.30 10.21 -12.74
C ARG A 209 -9.84 8.78 -12.78
N ARG A 210 -9.21 7.89 -13.57
CA ARG A 210 -9.58 6.47 -13.61
C ARG A 210 -9.35 5.82 -12.25
N ALA A 211 -8.21 6.08 -11.63
CA ALA A 211 -7.89 5.57 -10.29
C ALA A 211 -8.92 6.03 -9.25
N MET A 212 -9.33 7.30 -9.28
CA MET A 212 -10.37 7.82 -8.40
C MET A 212 -11.70 7.06 -8.56
N THR A 213 -12.19 6.89 -9.79
CA THR A 213 -13.44 6.16 -10.06
C THR A 213 -13.37 4.70 -9.60
N GLU A 214 -12.28 3.99 -9.94
CA GLU A 214 -12.08 2.59 -9.51
C GLU A 214 -12.04 2.46 -7.99
N LEU A 215 -11.40 3.41 -7.30
CA LEU A 215 -11.32 3.43 -5.84
C LEU A 215 -12.67 3.74 -5.17
N GLU A 216 -13.50 4.61 -5.76
CA GLU A 216 -14.87 4.87 -5.29
C GLU A 216 -15.75 3.64 -5.39
N GLU A 217 -15.63 2.87 -6.48
CA GLU A 217 -16.34 1.62 -6.66
C GLU A 217 -15.79 0.49 -5.77
N LEU A 218 -14.47 0.45 -5.55
CA LEU A 218 -13.83 -0.53 -4.67
C LEU A 218 -14.26 -0.33 -3.21
N LEU A 219 -14.32 0.92 -2.74
CA LEU A 219 -14.56 1.31 -1.35
C LEU A 219 -15.74 2.30 -1.23
N PRO A 220 -16.99 1.83 -1.44
CA PRO A 220 -18.19 2.69 -1.41
C PRO A 220 -18.62 3.10 0.02
N GLY A 221 -18.02 2.51 1.06
CA GLY A 221 -18.32 2.82 2.47
C GLY A 221 -19.13 1.76 3.22
N THR A 222 -19.60 0.73 2.53
CA THR A 222 -20.43 -0.36 3.09
C THR A 222 -19.70 -1.71 3.16
N THR A 223 -18.45 -1.76 2.70
CA THR A 223 -17.66 -2.99 2.54
C THR A 223 -16.87 -3.33 3.81
N LYS A 224 -17.37 -4.26 4.62
CA LYS A 224 -16.63 -4.75 5.80
C LYS A 224 -15.42 -5.60 5.36
N PRO A 225 -14.33 -5.64 6.14
CA PRO A 225 -14.10 -4.97 7.42
C PRO A 225 -13.64 -3.51 7.30
N TYR A 226 -13.53 -2.98 6.07
CA TYR A 226 -13.09 -1.61 5.82
C TYR A 226 -14.00 -0.58 6.47
N VAL A 227 -13.39 0.56 6.83
CA VAL A 227 -14.05 1.67 7.51
C VAL A 227 -13.83 2.93 6.69
N GLY A 228 -14.91 3.68 6.45
CA GLY A 228 -14.87 4.84 5.56
C GLY A 228 -14.99 4.43 4.09
N ARG A 229 -14.82 5.40 3.21
CA ARG A 229 -14.95 5.27 1.75
C ARG A 229 -13.74 5.94 1.07
N ALA A 230 -13.61 5.83 -0.25
CA ALA A 230 -12.57 6.57 -0.99
C ALA A 230 -12.65 8.09 -0.74
N ALA A 231 -13.86 8.65 -0.71
CA ALA A 231 -14.17 9.99 -0.22
C ALA A 231 -13.42 11.12 -0.95
N PHE A 232 -13.24 10.99 -2.26
CA PHE A 232 -12.70 12.08 -3.07
C PHE A 232 -13.66 13.28 -3.08
N ARG A 233 -13.06 14.46 -3.20
CA ARG A 233 -13.74 15.73 -3.41
C ARG A 233 -12.79 16.70 -4.09
N GLU A 234 -13.35 17.79 -4.57
CA GLU A 234 -12.60 18.81 -5.29
C GLU A 234 -12.62 20.12 -4.51
N LEU A 235 -11.50 20.83 -4.56
CA LEU A 235 -11.37 22.20 -4.08
C LEU A 235 -11.12 23.12 -5.27
N THR A 236 -11.51 24.38 -5.15
CA THR A 236 -11.21 25.42 -6.14
C THR A 236 -9.97 26.18 -5.70
N GLY A 237 -8.94 26.17 -6.54
CA GLY A 237 -7.73 26.94 -6.32
C GLY A 237 -7.90 28.43 -6.62
N PRO A 238 -6.89 29.26 -6.30
CA PRO A 238 -6.95 30.71 -6.45
C PRO A 238 -7.16 31.18 -7.90
N GLU A 239 -6.69 30.41 -8.89
CA GLU A 239 -6.84 30.71 -10.32
C GLU A 239 -8.06 29.97 -10.94
N GLY A 240 -8.91 29.38 -10.10
CA GLY A 240 -10.11 28.65 -10.51
C GLY A 240 -9.86 27.20 -10.91
N GLU A 241 -8.63 26.69 -10.75
CA GLU A 241 -8.25 25.32 -11.05
C GLU A 241 -8.88 24.33 -10.07
N THR A 242 -9.21 23.13 -10.56
CA THR A 242 -9.73 22.03 -9.74
C THR A 242 -8.58 21.32 -9.05
N LEU A 243 -8.60 21.29 -7.72
CA LEU A 243 -7.61 20.64 -6.86
C LEU A 243 -8.23 19.39 -6.22
N PRO A 244 -7.89 18.17 -6.70
CA PRO A 244 -8.43 16.95 -6.13
C PRO A 244 -7.88 16.69 -4.72
N THR A 245 -8.74 16.23 -3.84
CA THR A 245 -8.39 15.82 -2.48
C THR A 245 -9.36 14.75 -1.98
N ARG A 246 -9.20 14.31 -0.72
CA ARG A 246 -10.12 13.38 -0.08
C ARG A 246 -10.17 13.55 1.43
N ASP A 247 -11.26 13.09 2.01
CA ASP A 247 -11.42 12.99 3.46
C ASP A 247 -11.01 11.61 3.96
N ARG A 248 -9.89 11.54 4.68
CA ARG A 248 -9.35 10.28 5.22
C ARG A 248 -10.24 9.68 6.30
N ALA A 249 -10.28 8.34 6.34
CA ALA A 249 -10.98 7.59 7.38
C ALA A 249 -10.18 7.52 8.70
N SER A 250 -8.87 7.77 8.64
CA SER A 250 -7.95 7.72 9.78
C SER A 250 -7.04 8.95 9.85
N CYS A 251 -6.28 9.06 10.95
CA CYS A 251 -5.30 10.14 11.14
C CYS A 251 -3.94 9.53 11.49
N CYS A 252 -2.87 9.77 10.75
CA CYS A 252 -1.54 9.22 11.08
C CYS A 252 -0.86 9.86 12.32
N LEU A 253 -1.46 10.91 12.92
CA LEU A 253 -0.91 11.71 14.04
C LEU A 253 0.39 12.47 13.72
N PHE A 254 0.75 12.60 12.45
CA PHE A 254 1.95 13.34 12.03
C PHE A 254 2.00 14.78 12.55
N TYR A 255 0.83 15.43 12.67
CA TYR A 255 0.70 16.79 13.21
C TYR A 255 1.28 16.96 14.63
N THR A 256 1.51 15.88 15.37
CA THR A 256 2.14 15.92 16.70
C THR A 256 3.65 16.17 16.65
N LEU A 257 4.27 16.04 15.47
CA LEU A 257 5.70 16.29 15.24
C LEU A 257 5.94 17.61 14.49
N ARG A 258 5.24 17.78 13.36
CA ARG A 258 5.36 18.93 12.46
C ARG A 258 3.97 19.27 11.91
N PRO A 259 3.14 20.02 12.64
CA PRO A 259 1.80 20.40 12.18
C PRO A 259 1.80 21.16 10.83
N GLU A 260 2.85 21.94 10.58
CA GLU A 260 3.11 22.70 9.37
C GLU A 260 3.34 21.83 8.11
N ASP A 261 3.81 20.58 8.27
CA ASP A 261 4.21 19.70 7.16
C ASP A 261 3.27 18.50 6.96
N THR A 262 2.00 18.62 7.37
CA THR A 262 1.01 17.54 7.18
C THR A 262 0.70 17.27 5.69
N CYS A 263 0.28 16.05 5.35
CA CYS A 263 -0.10 15.72 3.97
C CYS A 263 -1.36 16.50 3.51
N VAL A 264 -1.55 16.64 2.20
CA VAL A 264 -2.70 17.34 1.60
C VAL A 264 -4.04 16.64 1.83
N THR A 265 -4.03 15.41 2.34
CA THR A 265 -5.22 14.64 2.75
C THR A 265 -5.38 14.57 4.28
N CYS A 266 -4.59 15.33 5.05
CA CYS A 266 -4.63 15.26 6.51
C CYS A 266 -5.99 15.74 7.06
N PRO A 267 -6.70 14.94 7.88
CA PRO A 267 -8.00 15.35 8.43
C PRO A 267 -7.91 16.47 9.50
N ARG A 268 -6.70 16.94 9.80
CA ARG A 268 -6.44 18.05 10.74
C ARG A 268 -6.12 19.37 10.03
N THR A 269 -6.09 19.38 8.70
CA THR A 269 -5.79 20.55 7.88
C THR A 269 -7.09 21.12 7.31
N CYS A 270 -7.33 22.42 7.49
CA CYS A 270 -8.49 23.09 6.94
C CYS A 270 -8.36 23.26 5.41
N ASP A 271 -9.46 23.56 4.72
CA ASP A 271 -9.43 23.67 3.26
C ASP A 271 -8.57 24.84 2.75
N ALA A 272 -8.50 25.96 3.48
CA ALA A 272 -7.63 27.08 3.11
C ALA A 272 -6.14 26.67 3.11
N ASP A 273 -5.68 26.01 4.18
CA ASP A 273 -4.30 25.52 4.29
C ASP A 273 -4.02 24.42 3.26
N ARG A 274 -5.02 23.57 2.98
CA ARG A 274 -4.91 22.50 1.98
C ARG A 274 -4.76 23.07 0.57
N ILE A 275 -5.56 24.07 0.21
CA ILE A 275 -5.44 24.78 -1.08
C ILE A 275 -4.03 25.36 -1.22
N ALA A 276 -3.55 26.08 -0.20
CA ALA A 276 -2.21 26.68 -0.23
C ALA A 276 -1.09 25.65 -0.47
N ARG A 277 -1.20 24.43 0.07
CA ARG A 277 -0.22 23.35 -0.13
C ARG A 277 -0.32 22.69 -1.49
N LEU A 278 -1.54 22.45 -1.97
CA LEU A 278 -1.78 21.85 -3.28
C LEU A 278 -1.27 22.77 -4.39
N THR A 279 -1.48 24.08 -4.28
CA THR A 279 -0.98 25.05 -5.27
C THR A 279 0.53 25.23 -5.22
N ALA A 280 1.14 25.20 -4.04
CA ALA A 280 2.60 25.24 -3.90
C ALA A 280 3.29 24.02 -4.52
N THR A 281 2.63 22.85 -4.51
CA THR A 281 3.16 21.61 -5.09
C THR A 281 3.05 21.62 -6.63
N THR A 282 1.99 22.20 -7.19
CA THR A 282 1.80 22.32 -8.65
C THR A 282 2.74 23.35 -9.30
N ALA A 283 3.23 24.32 -8.52
CA ALA A 283 4.13 25.36 -9.00
C ALA A 283 5.63 24.96 -8.99
N ALA A 284 5.97 23.79 -8.43
CA ALA A 284 7.33 23.27 -8.28
C ALA A 284 7.63 22.15 -9.28
#